data_AF-A0A0S2TIS2-F1
#
_entry.id   AF-A0A0S2TIS2-F1
#
_cell.length_a   1.000
_cell.length_b   1.000
_cell.length_c   1.000
_cell.angle_alpha   90.00
_cell.angle_beta   90.00
_cell.angle_gamma   90.00
#
_symmetry.space_group_name_H-M   'P 1'
#
loop_
_entity.id
_entity.type
_entity.pdbx_description
1 polymer ?
#
loop_
_entity_poly.entity_id
_entity_poly.type
_entity_poly.pdbx_seq_one_letter_code
_entity_poly.pdbx_strand_id
1 'polypeptide(L)'
;MTIYERIYKNLDKLGVMQVLASGRRSARSEVSGVMNLHLDVVLEESSGVVRIALAHYFRQSGDLCCDPDMTIRIDQQHKVAEALTFQQAMPPVYQEVYPEPGLVRPKLKKDLNAFLDQWLKNCLSQGHSFATKVVSRAQALTLVWRKTHRDYKAKREDGRKWIMVLRQGGSTLVPLDQLSDGEIKDRLPPGVELDTAAD
;
A
#
# COMPACT_ATOMS: atom_id res chain seq x y z
N MET A 1 15.18 22.03 -4.81
CA MET A 1 14.51 20.74 -5.06
C MET A 1 13.61 20.87 -6.28
N THR A 2 13.93 20.15 -7.36
CA THR A 2 13.12 20.07 -8.59
C THR A 2 11.79 19.36 -8.31
N ILE A 3 10.82 19.50 -9.22
CA ILE A 3 9.52 18.81 -9.06
C ILE A 3 9.67 17.29 -8.99
N TYR A 4 10.60 16.71 -9.75
CA TYR A 4 10.83 15.27 -9.79
C TYR A 4 11.38 14.72 -8.46
N GLU A 5 12.28 15.47 -7.83
CA GLU A 5 12.79 15.15 -6.48
C GLU A 5 11.68 15.28 -5.42
N ARG A 6 10.77 16.25 -5.57
CA ARG A 6 9.61 16.39 -4.65
C ARG A 6 8.67 15.22 -4.75
N ILE A 7 8.33 14.80 -5.98
CA ILE A 7 7.46 13.65 -6.22
C ILE A 7 8.10 12.40 -5.61
N TYR A 8 9.38 12.16 -5.88
CA TYR A 8 10.11 11.05 -5.25
C TYR A 8 10.03 11.10 -3.72
N LYS A 9 10.31 12.26 -3.12
CA LYS A 9 10.25 12.45 -1.66
C LYS A 9 8.85 12.19 -1.10
N ASN A 10 7.79 12.57 -1.81
CA ASN A 10 6.42 12.33 -1.35
C ASN A 10 6.03 10.85 -1.48
N LEU A 11 6.46 10.16 -2.54
CA LEU A 11 6.30 8.71 -2.68
C LEU A 11 7.05 7.95 -1.57
N ASP A 12 8.27 8.37 -1.26
CA ASP A 12 9.05 7.80 -0.16
C ASP A 12 8.35 7.98 1.19
N LYS A 13 7.84 9.18 1.48
CA LYS A 13 7.02 9.45 2.68
C LYS A 13 5.74 8.62 2.74
N LEU A 14 5.12 8.34 1.60
CA LEU A 14 3.98 7.43 1.51
C LEU A 14 4.37 5.96 1.75
N GLY A 15 5.65 5.62 1.86
CA GLY A 15 6.13 4.26 2.05
C GLY A 15 6.29 3.46 0.74
N VAL A 16 6.22 4.10 -0.42
CA VAL A 16 6.39 3.43 -1.72
C VAL A 16 7.75 2.74 -1.82
N MET A 17 8.83 3.41 -1.40
CA MET A 17 10.17 2.81 -1.45
C MET A 17 10.27 1.57 -0.55
N GLN A 18 9.57 1.56 0.60
CA GLN A 18 9.52 0.39 1.47
C GLN A 18 8.76 -0.77 0.82
N VAL A 19 7.67 -0.49 0.09
CA VAL A 19 6.97 -1.51 -0.71
C VAL A 19 7.93 -2.12 -1.74
N LEU A 20 8.63 -1.29 -2.51
CA LEU A 20 9.60 -1.74 -3.51
C LEU A 20 10.74 -2.56 -2.90
N ALA A 21 11.36 -2.06 -1.82
CA ALA A 21 12.45 -2.76 -1.13
C ALA A 21 12.02 -4.10 -0.52
N SER A 22 10.75 -4.24 -0.13
CA SER A 22 10.21 -5.50 0.39
C SER A 22 9.92 -6.56 -0.70
N GLY A 23 10.09 -6.23 -1.99
CA GLY A 23 9.75 -7.10 -3.10
C GLY A 23 8.24 -7.28 -3.33
N ARG A 24 7.40 -6.50 -2.62
CA ARG A 24 5.95 -6.53 -2.81
C ARG A 24 5.58 -5.91 -4.16
N ARG A 25 4.65 -6.56 -4.86
CA ARG A 25 4.14 -6.10 -6.16
C ARG A 25 2.90 -5.22 -6.06
N SER A 26 2.27 -5.14 -4.90
CA SER A 26 1.12 -4.27 -4.66
C SER A 26 0.99 -3.88 -3.18
N ALA A 27 0.30 -2.78 -2.92
CA ALA A 27 -0.03 -2.31 -1.59
C ALA A 27 -1.35 -1.51 -1.60
N ARG A 28 -2.00 -1.42 -0.44
CA ARG A 28 -3.22 -0.63 -0.26
C ARG A 28 -3.15 0.12 1.06
N SER A 29 -3.55 1.39 1.01
CA SER A 29 -3.65 2.27 2.16
C SER A 29 -5.11 2.62 2.39
N GLU A 30 -5.63 2.26 3.57
CA GLU A 30 -7.01 2.49 3.98
C GLU A 30 -7.06 3.54 5.08
N VAL A 31 -7.83 4.59 4.85
CA VAL A 31 -8.06 5.67 5.80
C VAL A 31 -9.57 5.86 5.93
N SER A 32 -10.06 5.93 7.16
CA SER A 32 -11.49 6.08 7.42
C SER A 32 -12.00 7.41 6.86
N GLY A 33 -13.13 7.36 6.14
CA GLY A 33 -13.79 8.56 5.59
C GLY A 33 -13.20 9.09 4.27
N VAL A 34 -12.20 8.43 3.69
CA VAL A 34 -11.63 8.79 2.38
C VAL A 34 -11.50 7.56 1.47
N MET A 35 -11.23 7.78 0.19
CA MET A 35 -11.02 6.71 -0.78
C MET A 35 -9.73 5.96 -0.50
N ASN A 36 -9.72 4.63 -0.69
CA ASN A 36 -8.50 3.85 -0.51
C ASN A 36 -7.49 4.20 -1.61
N LEU A 37 -6.22 4.25 -1.23
CA LEU A 37 -5.12 4.45 -2.18
C LEU A 37 -4.49 3.10 -2.50
N HIS A 38 -4.42 2.77 -3.78
CA HIS A 38 -3.90 1.51 -4.30
C HIS A 38 -2.58 1.77 -5.00
N LEU A 39 -1.63 0.85 -4.83
CA LEU A 39 -0.34 0.85 -5.48
C LEU A 39 -0.12 -0.52 -6.12
N ASP A 40 0.29 -0.52 -7.39
CA ASP A 40 0.72 -1.71 -8.11
C ASP A 40 2.05 -1.46 -8.81
N VAL A 41 2.96 -2.44 -8.76
CA VAL A 41 4.24 -2.41 -9.47
C VAL A 41 4.02 -2.97 -10.86
N VAL A 42 4.00 -2.08 -11.86
CA VAL A 42 3.66 -2.40 -13.25
C VAL A 42 4.84 -3.07 -13.95
N LEU A 43 6.03 -2.47 -13.86
CA LEU A 43 7.21 -2.92 -14.59
C LEU A 43 8.49 -2.56 -13.83
N GLU A 44 9.45 -3.47 -13.83
CA GLU A 44 10.85 -3.17 -13.52
C GLU A 44 11.56 -2.95 -14.85
N GLU A 45 11.93 -1.70 -15.17
CA GLU A 45 12.56 -1.38 -16.45
C GLU A 45 14.02 -1.84 -16.49
N SER A 46 14.75 -1.52 -15.43
CA SER A 46 16.16 -1.83 -15.24
C SER A 46 16.51 -1.72 -13.76
N SER A 47 17.74 -2.09 -13.38
CA SER A 47 18.19 -1.96 -11.99
C SER A 47 17.99 -0.53 -11.47
N GLY A 48 17.15 -0.37 -10.45
CA GLY A 48 16.85 0.92 -9.83
C GLY A 48 15.79 1.77 -10.52
N VAL A 49 15.21 1.33 -11.65
CA VAL A 49 14.12 2.03 -12.35
C VAL A 49 12.86 1.20 -12.39
N VAL A 50 11.78 1.74 -11.81
CA VAL A 50 10.49 1.05 -11.69
C VAL A 50 9.35 1.93 -12.21
N ARG A 51 8.35 1.29 -12.84
CA ARG A 51 7.03 1.88 -13.06
C ARG A 51 6.03 1.34 -12.06
N ILE A 52 5.32 2.23 -11.40
CA ILE A 52 4.16 1.90 -10.56
C ILE A 52 2.89 2.51 -11.15
N ALA A 53 1.75 1.94 -10.78
CA ALA A 53 0.44 2.57 -10.87
C ALA A 53 0.02 2.98 -9.45
N LEU A 54 -0.53 4.18 -9.32
CA LEU A 54 -1.11 4.68 -8.08
C LEU A 54 -2.52 5.15 -8.38
N ALA A 55 -3.52 4.65 -7.66
CA ALA A 55 -4.91 4.91 -7.96
C ALA A 55 -5.81 5.05 -6.73
N HIS A 56 -6.82 5.91 -6.85
CA HIS A 56 -8.03 5.85 -6.04
C HIS A 56 -9.17 5.23 -6.85
N TYR A 57 -10.00 4.44 -6.18
CA TYR A 57 -11.23 3.93 -6.75
C TYR A 57 -12.44 4.27 -5.87
N PHE A 58 -13.54 4.62 -6.52
CA PHE A 58 -14.86 4.75 -5.90
C PHE A 58 -15.88 3.88 -6.62
N ARG A 59 -17.03 3.67 -5.98
CA ARG A 59 -18.15 2.96 -6.60
C ARG A 59 -19.19 3.95 -7.08
N GLN A 60 -19.56 3.85 -8.35
CA GLN A 60 -20.64 4.61 -8.97
C GLN A 60 -21.60 3.64 -9.65
N SER A 61 -22.86 3.63 -9.26
CA SER A 61 -23.89 2.76 -9.87
C SER A 61 -23.53 1.26 -9.91
N GLY A 62 -22.68 0.79 -9.00
CA GLY A 62 -22.18 -0.59 -8.95
C GLY A 62 -20.82 -0.80 -9.62
N ASP A 63 -20.42 0.10 -10.51
CA ASP A 63 -19.14 0.07 -11.22
C ASP A 63 -18.01 0.65 -10.37
N LEU A 64 -16.79 0.14 -10.59
CA LEU A 64 -15.58 0.68 -9.99
C LEU A 64 -14.99 1.74 -10.92
N CYS A 65 -14.89 2.97 -10.43
CA CYS A 65 -14.44 4.13 -11.18
C CYS A 65 -13.14 4.66 -10.58
N CYS A 66 -12.13 4.95 -11.41
CA CYS A 66 -10.88 5.57 -10.95
C CYS A 66 -11.00 7.10 -10.87
N ASP A 67 -10.39 7.69 -9.83
CA ASP A 67 -10.26 9.16 -9.67
C ASP A 67 -9.18 9.54 -8.64
N PRO A 68 -7.91 9.74 -9.04
CA PRO A 68 -7.32 9.41 -10.35
C PRO A 68 -6.64 8.03 -10.36
N ASP A 69 -6.18 7.59 -11.54
CA ASP A 69 -5.23 6.49 -11.78
C ASP A 69 -4.03 7.03 -12.58
N MET A 70 -2.82 6.91 -12.05
CA MET A 70 -1.60 7.42 -12.67
C MET A 70 -0.49 6.38 -12.70
N THR A 71 0.17 6.24 -13.85
CA THR A 71 1.46 5.53 -13.90
C THR A 71 2.62 6.49 -13.69
N ILE A 72 3.61 6.06 -12.91
CA ILE A 72 4.72 6.88 -12.43
C ILE A 72 6.01 6.11 -12.66
N ARG A 73 7.00 6.74 -13.29
CA ARG A 73 8.37 6.23 -13.38
C ARG A 73 9.20 6.73 -12.21
N ILE A 74 9.90 5.83 -11.55
CA ILE A 74 10.72 6.10 -10.37
C ILE A 74 12.14 5.66 -10.67
N ASP A 75 13.08 6.60 -10.58
CA ASP A 75 14.52 6.33 -10.60
C ASP A 75 15.04 6.44 -9.16
N GLN A 76 15.32 5.28 -8.57
CA GLN A 76 15.75 5.17 -7.17
C GLN A 76 17.19 5.64 -6.97
N GLN A 77 18.05 5.50 -7.98
CA GLN A 77 19.45 5.93 -7.91
C GLN A 77 19.54 7.45 -7.88
N HIS A 78 18.81 8.12 -8.78
CA HIS A 78 18.82 9.58 -8.89
C HIS A 78 17.80 10.24 -7.96
N LYS A 79 16.96 9.47 -7.25
CA LYS A 79 15.92 9.93 -6.33
C LYS A 79 14.96 10.93 -6.99
N VAL A 80 14.52 10.58 -8.19
CA VAL A 80 13.57 11.36 -8.97
C VAL A 80 12.42 10.47 -9.44
N ALA A 81 11.24 11.06 -9.58
CA ALA A 81 10.08 10.38 -10.14
C ALA A 81 9.27 11.31 -11.03
N GLU A 82 8.61 10.76 -12.03
CA GLU A 82 7.77 11.51 -12.97
C GLU A 82 6.47 10.80 -13.32
N ALA A 83 5.42 11.59 -13.53
CA ALA A 83 4.17 11.10 -14.09
C ALA A 83 4.33 10.69 -15.56
N LEU A 84 3.81 9.52 -15.92
CA LEU A 84 3.77 8.99 -17.28
C LEU A 84 2.36 9.09 -17.88
N THR A 85 1.35 8.69 -17.11
CA THR A 85 -0.06 8.73 -17.54
C THR A 85 -0.96 9.33 -16.47
N PHE A 86 -2.15 9.73 -16.91
CA PHE A 86 -3.27 10.10 -16.06
C PHE A 86 -4.56 9.55 -16.66
N GLN A 87 -5.37 8.91 -15.83
CA GLN A 87 -6.68 8.41 -16.17
C GLN A 87 -7.68 8.73 -15.05
N GLN A 88 -8.91 9.07 -15.43
CA GLN A 88 -10.05 9.17 -14.52
C GLN A 88 -11.32 8.77 -15.25
N ALA A 89 -12.33 8.30 -14.52
CA ALA A 89 -13.56 7.80 -15.11
C ALA A 89 -14.61 8.89 -15.37
N MET A 90 -14.66 9.96 -14.56
CA MET A 90 -15.75 10.95 -14.59
C MET A 90 -15.22 12.38 -14.38
N PRO A 91 -15.15 13.22 -15.44
CA PRO A 91 -15.34 12.88 -16.85
C PRO A 91 -14.23 11.95 -17.36
N PRO A 92 -14.52 11.08 -18.35
CA PRO A 92 -13.53 10.15 -18.86
C PRO A 92 -12.38 10.89 -19.54
N VAL A 93 -11.18 10.74 -19.01
CA VAL A 93 -9.96 11.34 -19.54
C VAL A 93 -8.84 10.31 -19.49
N TYR A 94 -8.07 10.22 -20.57
CA TYR A 94 -6.79 9.53 -20.62
C TYR A 94 -5.73 10.43 -21.25
N GLN A 95 -4.58 10.53 -20.60
CA GLN A 95 -3.45 11.35 -21.02
C GLN A 95 -2.15 10.60 -20.82
N GLU A 96 -1.23 10.75 -21.78
CA GLU A 96 0.07 10.06 -21.79
C GLU A 96 1.17 11.00 -22.26
N VAL A 97 2.26 11.06 -21.47
CA VAL A 97 3.40 11.97 -21.69
C VAL A 97 4.25 11.56 -22.88
N TYR A 98 4.44 10.25 -23.06
CA TYR A 98 5.30 9.63 -24.08
C TYR A 98 4.47 8.69 -24.96
N PRO A 99 3.62 9.21 -25.85
CA PRO A 99 2.69 8.37 -26.63
C PRO A 99 3.39 7.44 -27.62
N GLU A 100 4.60 7.79 -28.04
CA GLU A 100 5.43 7.01 -28.97
C GLU A 100 6.89 7.13 -28.56
N PRO A 101 7.74 6.12 -28.86
CA PRO A 101 9.17 6.18 -28.59
C PRO A 101 9.81 7.44 -29.19
N GLY A 102 10.51 8.21 -28.36
CA GLY A 102 11.18 9.45 -28.79
C GLY A 102 10.28 10.69 -28.85
N LEU A 103 8.95 10.55 -28.70
CA LEU A 103 8.03 11.68 -28.65
C LEU A 103 7.70 12.05 -27.19
N VAL A 104 7.80 13.34 -26.86
CA VAL A 104 7.43 13.88 -25.55
C VAL A 104 6.40 14.99 -25.72
N ARG A 105 5.39 15.05 -24.84
CA ARG A 105 4.44 16.16 -24.73
C ARG A 105 4.85 17.07 -23.56
N PRO A 106 5.65 18.14 -23.75
CA PRO A 106 6.31 18.82 -22.64
C PRO A 106 5.35 19.58 -21.72
N LYS A 107 4.30 20.19 -22.31
CA LYS A 107 3.25 20.88 -21.54
C LYS A 107 2.50 19.88 -20.64
N LEU A 108 2.06 18.77 -21.23
CA LEU A 108 1.38 17.71 -20.48
C LEU A 108 2.28 17.13 -19.38
N LYS A 109 3.56 16.90 -19.68
CA LYS A 109 4.55 16.45 -18.69
C LYS A 109 4.62 17.40 -17.49
N LYS A 110 4.68 18.72 -17.75
CA LYS A 110 4.68 19.73 -16.68
C LYS A 110 3.38 19.67 -15.86
N ASP A 111 2.24 19.60 -16.53
CA ASP A 111 0.91 19.64 -15.90
C ASP A 111 0.66 18.37 -15.04
N LEU A 112 0.96 17.18 -15.56
CA LEU A 112 0.80 15.93 -14.81
C LEU A 112 1.74 15.81 -13.63
N ASN A 113 2.99 16.29 -13.75
CA ASN A 113 3.91 16.31 -12.60
C ASN A 113 3.47 17.31 -11.53
N ALA A 114 2.90 18.47 -11.92
CA ALA A 114 2.33 19.43 -10.98
C ALA A 114 1.12 18.86 -10.24
N PHE A 115 0.22 18.20 -10.97
CA PHE A 115 -0.92 17.48 -10.39
C PHE A 115 -0.45 16.39 -9.43
N LEU A 116 0.49 15.52 -9.85
CA LEU A 116 1.00 14.43 -9.02
C LEU A 116 1.65 14.94 -7.73
N ASP A 117 2.51 15.98 -7.80
CA ASP A 117 3.12 16.57 -6.60
C ASP A 117 2.05 17.08 -5.61
N GLN A 118 0.98 17.69 -6.10
CA GLN A 118 -0.12 18.15 -5.24
C GLN A 118 -0.97 17.00 -4.70
N TRP A 119 -1.30 16.02 -5.55
CA TRP A 119 -2.12 14.88 -5.16
C TRP A 119 -1.44 14.03 -4.08
N LEU A 120 -0.13 13.76 -4.21
CA LEU A 120 0.60 13.01 -3.19
C LEU A 120 0.64 13.75 -1.84
N LYS A 121 0.73 15.09 -1.83
CA LYS A 121 0.62 15.88 -0.60
C LYS A 121 -0.77 15.75 0.02
N ASN A 122 -1.82 15.72 -0.80
CA ASN A 122 -3.19 15.51 -0.33
C ASN A 122 -3.32 14.12 0.30
N CYS A 123 -2.84 13.05 -0.35
CA CYS A 123 -2.84 11.70 0.21
C CYS A 123 -2.12 11.64 1.56
N LEU A 124 -0.94 12.26 1.67
CA LEU A 124 -0.20 12.36 2.94
C LEU A 124 -1.00 13.11 4.00
N SER A 125 -1.65 14.23 3.64
CA SER A 125 -2.47 15.01 4.58
C SER A 125 -3.72 14.27 5.06
N GLN A 126 -4.28 13.40 4.23
CA GLN A 126 -5.36 12.49 4.58
C GLN A 126 -4.90 11.35 5.50
N GLY A 127 -3.59 11.15 5.64
CA GLY A 127 -3.02 10.10 6.49
C GLY A 127 -2.79 8.78 5.74
N HIS A 128 -2.80 8.78 4.41
CA HIS A 128 -2.43 7.58 3.67
C HIS A 128 -0.96 7.23 3.92
N SER A 129 -0.71 5.93 4.10
CA SER A 129 0.63 5.38 4.13
C SER A 129 0.61 3.91 3.72
N PHE A 130 1.57 3.51 2.90
CA PHE A 130 1.93 2.12 2.59
C PHE A 130 3.07 1.60 3.47
N ALA A 131 3.61 2.47 4.33
CA ALA A 131 4.67 2.09 5.22
C ALA A 131 4.17 1.01 6.17
N THR A 132 5.06 0.08 6.49
CA THR A 132 4.76 -0.99 7.43
C THR A 132 4.40 -0.39 8.78
N LYS A 133 3.22 -0.73 9.27
CA LYS A 133 2.77 -0.35 10.60
C LYS A 133 3.33 -1.33 11.61
N VAL A 134 4.29 -0.87 12.41
CA VAL A 134 4.77 -1.62 13.56
C VAL A 134 3.71 -1.55 14.66
N VAL A 135 3.33 -2.70 15.22
CA VAL A 135 2.30 -2.81 16.27
C VAL A 135 2.82 -3.59 17.46
N SER A 136 2.41 -3.19 18.66
CA SER A 136 2.68 -3.96 19.87
C SER A 136 2.05 -5.35 19.81
N ARG A 137 2.59 -6.29 20.61
CA ARG A 137 2.04 -7.64 20.74
C ARG A 137 0.54 -7.66 21.04
N ALA A 138 0.05 -6.83 21.96
CA ALA A 138 -1.37 -6.77 22.31
C ALA A 138 -2.25 -6.33 21.12
N GLN A 139 -1.79 -5.35 20.34
CA GLN A 139 -2.47 -4.90 19.12
C GLN A 139 -2.44 -5.99 18.04
N ALA A 140 -1.30 -6.67 17.87
CA ALA A 140 -1.16 -7.78 16.93
C ALA A 140 -2.14 -8.92 17.24
N LEU A 141 -2.22 -9.36 18.50
CA LEU A 141 -3.17 -10.38 18.94
C LEU A 141 -4.63 -9.97 18.69
N THR A 142 -4.95 -8.69 18.88
CA THR A 142 -6.29 -8.16 18.57
C THR A 142 -6.60 -8.24 17.07
N LEU A 143 -5.64 -7.92 16.22
CA LEU A 143 -5.78 -8.03 14.76
C LEU A 143 -5.94 -9.48 14.31
N VAL A 144 -5.10 -10.39 14.83
CA VAL A 144 -5.18 -11.83 14.59
C VAL A 144 -6.59 -12.32 14.95
N TRP A 145 -7.04 -12.06 16.18
CA TRP A 145 -8.37 -12.46 16.64
C TRP A 145 -9.50 -11.95 15.73
N ARG A 146 -9.43 -10.69 15.29
CA ARG A 146 -10.47 -10.10 14.44
C ARG A 146 -10.53 -10.78 13.07
N LYS A 147 -9.37 -11.10 12.48
CA LYS A 147 -9.26 -11.72 11.15
C LYS A 147 -9.51 -13.22 11.14
N THR A 148 -9.22 -13.92 12.23
CA THR A 148 -9.49 -15.36 12.31
C THR A 148 -10.98 -15.63 12.12
N HIS A 149 -11.32 -16.59 11.26
CA HIS A 149 -12.70 -17.00 11.04
C HIS A 149 -13.34 -17.49 12.35
N ARG A 150 -14.66 -17.32 12.49
CA ARG A 150 -15.38 -17.71 13.72
C ARG A 150 -15.25 -19.20 14.05
N ASP A 151 -15.12 -20.06 13.04
CA ASP A 151 -15.00 -21.52 13.23
C ASP A 151 -13.60 -21.92 13.74
N TYR A 152 -12.61 -21.04 13.62
CA TYR A 152 -11.23 -21.28 14.05
C TYR A 152 -10.88 -20.52 15.33
N LYS A 153 -11.85 -19.92 16.01
CA LYS A 153 -11.62 -19.19 17.27
C LYS A 153 -12.77 -19.39 18.24
N ALA A 154 -12.46 -19.38 19.53
CA ALA A 154 -13.46 -19.49 20.60
C ALA A 154 -13.10 -18.58 21.76
N LYS A 155 -14.12 -18.02 22.41
CA LYS A 155 -13.98 -17.35 23.71
C LYS A 155 -14.61 -18.26 24.76
N ARG A 156 -13.84 -18.67 25.76
CA ARG A 156 -14.35 -19.53 26.85
C ARG A 156 -15.06 -18.70 27.92
N GLU A 157 -15.70 -19.38 28.88
CA GLU A 157 -16.48 -18.75 29.97
C GLU A 157 -15.63 -17.79 30.82
N ASP A 158 -14.35 -18.10 31.01
CA ASP A 158 -13.34 -17.25 31.68
C ASP A 158 -12.96 -15.98 30.88
N GLY A 159 -13.52 -15.82 29.68
CA GLY A 159 -13.25 -14.73 28.76
C GLY A 159 -11.96 -14.89 27.94
N ARG A 160 -11.20 -15.96 28.15
CA ARG A 160 -9.95 -16.21 27.43
C ARG A 160 -10.24 -16.58 25.98
N LYS A 161 -9.45 -15.99 25.08
CA LYS A 161 -9.56 -16.17 23.63
C LYS A 161 -8.64 -17.30 23.19
N TRP A 162 -9.16 -18.20 22.37
CA TRP A 162 -8.46 -19.36 21.82
C TRP A 162 -8.59 -19.38 20.30
N ILE A 163 -7.56 -19.87 19.63
CA ILE A 163 -7.49 -20.00 18.17
C ILE A 163 -6.97 -21.38 17.78
N MET A 164 -7.44 -21.91 16.66
CA MET A 164 -6.89 -23.13 16.08
C MET A 164 -5.66 -22.79 15.23
N VAL A 165 -4.55 -23.51 15.48
CA VAL A 165 -3.29 -23.37 14.75
C VAL A 165 -2.75 -24.74 14.35
N LEU A 166 -1.95 -24.80 13.30
CA LEU A 166 -1.25 -26.03 12.92
C LEU A 166 0.12 -26.06 13.63
N ARG A 167 0.34 -27.06 14.48
CA ARG A 167 1.62 -27.33 15.15
C ARG A 167 1.98 -28.78 14.92
N GLN A 168 3.26 -29.06 14.61
CA GLN A 168 3.77 -30.43 14.43
C GLN A 168 2.95 -31.29 13.45
N GLY A 169 2.37 -30.68 12.41
CA GLY A 169 1.56 -31.37 11.40
C GLY A 169 0.10 -31.65 11.80
N GLY A 170 -0.38 -31.14 12.94
CA GLY A 170 -1.76 -31.30 13.39
C GLY A 170 -2.43 -30.01 13.88
N SER A 171 -3.76 -29.98 13.86
CA SER A 171 -4.56 -28.87 14.39
C SER A 171 -4.57 -28.89 15.91
N THR A 172 -4.19 -27.78 16.54
CA THR A 172 -4.15 -27.59 18.00
C THR A 172 -4.90 -26.31 18.37
N LEU A 173 -5.70 -26.36 19.44
CA LEU A 173 -6.27 -25.16 20.05
C LEU A 173 -5.24 -24.52 20.98
N VAL A 174 -4.95 -23.24 20.76
CA VAL A 174 -3.94 -22.50 21.52
C VAL A 174 -4.57 -21.21 22.06
N PRO A 175 -4.30 -20.84 23.32
CA PRO A 175 -4.68 -19.52 23.83
C PRO A 175 -4.04 -18.41 22.99
N LEU A 176 -4.82 -17.40 22.64
CA LEU A 176 -4.37 -16.32 21.75
C LEU A 176 -3.11 -15.62 22.31
N ASP A 177 -3.03 -15.44 23.62
CA ASP A 177 -1.90 -14.87 24.35
C ASP A 177 -0.63 -15.73 24.31
N GLN A 178 -0.74 -17.01 23.95
CA GLN A 178 0.35 -17.98 23.88
C GLN A 178 0.81 -18.30 22.44
N LEU A 179 0.39 -17.51 21.45
CA LEU A 179 0.96 -17.60 20.10
C LEU A 179 2.44 -17.17 20.11
N SER A 180 3.29 -17.85 19.36
CA SER A 180 4.67 -17.40 19.14
C SER A 180 4.71 -16.17 18.23
N ASP A 181 5.81 -15.42 18.23
CA ASP A 181 5.99 -14.26 17.35
C ASP A 181 5.94 -14.63 15.87
N GLY A 182 6.48 -15.80 15.51
CA GLY A 182 6.36 -16.35 14.17
C GLY A 182 4.91 -16.62 13.79
N GLU A 183 4.14 -17.25 14.69
CA GLU A 183 2.72 -17.50 14.46
C GLU A 183 1.91 -16.20 14.34
N ILE A 184 2.25 -15.18 15.12
CA ILE A 184 1.64 -13.86 15.02
C ILE A 184 1.97 -13.22 13.67
N LYS A 185 3.26 -13.20 13.29
CA LYS A 185 3.75 -12.61 12.04
C LYS A 185 3.07 -13.21 10.82
N ASP A 186 2.92 -14.53 10.77
CA ASP A 186 2.26 -15.23 9.66
C ASP A 186 0.76 -14.92 9.53
N ARG A 187 0.15 -14.35 10.59
CA ARG A 187 -1.28 -14.02 10.65
C ARG A 187 -1.54 -12.51 10.57
N LEU A 188 -0.50 -11.68 10.60
CA LEU A 188 -0.65 -10.24 10.49
C LEU A 188 -1.07 -9.83 9.07
N PRO A 189 -1.86 -8.76 8.92
CA PRO A 189 -2.13 -8.18 7.61
C PRO A 189 -0.83 -7.80 6.87
N PRO A 190 -0.80 -7.85 5.54
CA PRO A 190 0.30 -7.26 4.77
C PRO A 190 0.57 -5.81 5.19
N GLY A 191 1.84 -5.45 5.35
CA GLY A 191 2.23 -4.11 5.81
C GLY A 191 1.99 -3.86 7.30
N VAL A 192 1.82 -4.90 8.12
CA VAL A 192 1.83 -4.80 9.58
C VAL A 192 2.93 -5.72 10.13
N GLU A 193 3.80 -5.18 10.96
CA GLU A 193 4.87 -5.94 11.61
C GLU A 193 4.69 -5.92 13.13
N LEU A 194 5.03 -7.04 13.76
CA LEU A 194 5.08 -7.13 15.21
C LEU A 194 6.33 -6.39 15.71
N ASP A 195 6.15 -5.52 16.69
CA ASP A 195 7.26 -4.94 17.44
C ASP A 195 7.90 -6.03 18.30
N THR A 196 9.06 -6.53 17.89
CA THR A 196 9.83 -7.54 18.63
C THR A 196 10.87 -6.90 19.57
N ALA A 197 10.94 -5.57 19.64
CA ALA A 197 11.90 -4.85 20.48
C ALA A 197 11.32 -4.43 21.85
N ALA A 198 10.07 -4.79 22.13
CA ALA A 198 9.33 -4.36 23.32
C ALA A 198 9.27 -5.40 24.46
N ASP A 199 10.06 -6.47 24.39
CA ASP A 199 10.17 -7.51 25.43
C ASP A 199 11.53 -7.46 26.15
#